data_AF-A0A2Z5R1J8-F1
#
_entry.id   AF-A0A2Z5R1J8-F1
#
_cell.length_a   1.000
_cell.length_b   1.000
_cell.length_c   1.000
_cell.angle_alpha   90.00
_cell.angle_beta   90.00
_cell.angle_gamma   90.00
#
_symmetry.space_group_name_H-M   'P 1'
#
loop_
_entity.id
_entity.type
_entity.pdbx_description
1 polymer ?
#
loop_
_entity_poly.entity_id
_entity_poly.type
_entity_poly.pdbx_seq_one_letter_code
_entity_poly.pdbx_strand_id
1 'polypeptide(L)'
;MFVPRIRDDGTQDWSRGRSYSRLVVPDNLHILGTMNSTDRSVGTIDLALRRRFHWHEMEPMRKDDLKEALTAAGRDLEADPELSLLIDAYDRLNTSLKNEVGPDARLGHAYFFEPKASAPEIADALLTQLAEVAATFNIKETPHTNPDFPRKLAGISDLCGRYVEYVGHGLGRRPTLAAPGTRSWRDYTRPHKWANTAISRRESPDNAPG
;
A
#
# COMPACT_ATOMS: atom_id res chain seq x y z
N MET A 1 -13.57 35.26 30.40
CA MET A 1 -12.98 35.64 31.70
C MET A 1 -11.77 36.51 31.39
N PHE A 2 -11.77 37.78 31.82
CA PHE A 2 -10.64 38.69 31.63
C PHE A 2 -9.64 38.49 32.76
N VAL A 3 -8.37 38.28 32.45
CA VAL A 3 -7.30 38.20 33.46
C VAL A 3 -6.50 39.50 33.36
N PRO A 4 -6.59 40.40 34.37
CA PRO A 4 -5.82 41.65 34.36
C PRO A 4 -4.33 41.36 34.62
N ARG A 5 -3.46 42.21 34.11
CA ARG A 5 -2.05 42.22 34.53
C ARG A 5 -1.93 43.07 35.79
N ILE A 6 -1.23 42.57 36.80
CA ILE A 6 -0.89 43.36 37.99
C ILE A 6 0.38 44.16 37.70
N ARG A 7 0.34 45.48 37.90
CA ARG A 7 1.50 46.37 37.77
C ARG A 7 2.38 46.28 39.01
N ASP A 8 3.62 46.75 38.91
CA ASP A 8 4.61 46.70 40.01
C ASP A 8 4.18 47.53 41.23
N ASP A 9 3.27 48.49 41.04
CA ASP A 9 2.61 49.28 42.09
C ASP A 9 1.35 48.60 42.69
N GLY A 10 1.08 47.35 42.31
CA GLY A 10 -0.08 46.58 42.76
C GLY A 10 -1.40 46.93 42.06
N THR A 11 -1.42 47.93 41.16
CA THR A 11 -2.64 48.32 40.46
C THR A 11 -2.95 47.40 39.27
N GLN A 12 -4.24 47.17 39.01
CA GLN A 12 -4.69 46.30 37.91
C GLN A 12 -4.74 47.06 36.60
N ASP A 13 -4.00 46.59 35.61
CA ASP A 13 -4.00 47.14 34.26
C ASP A 13 -4.97 46.39 33.35
N TRP A 14 -6.09 47.04 33.04
CA TRP A 14 -7.12 46.53 32.12
C TRP A 14 -6.89 46.95 30.66
N SER A 15 -5.95 47.87 30.39
CA SER A 15 -5.80 48.53 29.08
C SER A 15 -5.16 47.65 28.00
N ARG A 16 -4.44 46.59 28.40
CA ARG A 16 -3.76 45.63 27.51
C ARG A 16 -4.16 44.18 27.78
N GLY A 17 -5.30 43.94 28.41
CA GLY A 17 -5.85 42.59 28.48
C GLY A 17 -6.08 42.08 27.06
N ARG A 18 -5.59 40.87 26.73
CA ARG A 18 -5.98 40.21 25.47
C ARG A 18 -7.50 40.22 25.42
N SER A 19 -8.08 40.93 24.46
CA SER A 19 -9.51 40.86 24.20
C SER A 19 -9.80 39.44 23.74
N TYR A 20 -10.27 38.60 24.65
CA TYR A 20 -10.89 37.34 24.28
C TYR A 20 -12.28 37.69 23.75
N SER A 21 -12.34 38.09 22.48
CA SER A 21 -13.60 38.01 21.75
C SER A 21 -14.07 36.56 21.80
N ARG A 22 -15.37 36.35 22.01
CA ARG A 22 -15.95 35.01 22.04
C ARG A 22 -15.73 34.39 20.66
N LEU A 23 -14.85 33.40 20.56
CA LEU A 23 -14.69 32.60 19.36
C LEU A 23 -15.87 31.62 19.27
N VAL A 24 -16.67 31.77 18.22
CA VAL A 24 -17.81 30.89 17.94
C VAL A 24 -17.58 30.30 16.55
N VAL A 25 -17.82 28.99 16.41
CA VAL A 25 -17.82 28.32 15.11
C VAL A 25 -19.16 28.62 14.44
N PRO A 26 -19.18 29.24 13.25
CA PRO A 26 -20.43 29.58 12.58
C PRO A 26 -21.05 28.36 11.90
N ASP A 27 -22.37 28.35 11.75
CA ASP A 27 -23.13 27.20 11.22
C ASP A 27 -22.84 26.89 9.75
N ASN A 28 -22.28 27.85 9.00
CA ASN A 28 -21.88 27.70 7.60
C ASN A 28 -20.43 27.24 7.40
N LEU A 29 -19.71 26.91 8.49
CA LEU A 29 -18.36 26.33 8.39
C LEU A 29 -18.43 24.80 8.28
N HIS A 30 -17.96 24.28 7.16
CA HIS A 30 -17.77 22.85 6.95
C HIS A 30 -16.29 22.49 7.08
N ILE A 31 -15.98 21.46 7.88
CA ILE A 31 -14.63 20.93 8.03
C ILE A 31 -14.58 19.56 7.35
N LEU A 32 -13.79 19.47 6.28
CA LEU A 32 -13.49 18.22 5.60
C LEU A 32 -12.04 17.85 5.90
N GLY A 33 -11.85 16.70 6.55
CA GLY A 33 -10.54 16.13 6.84
C GLY A 33 -10.30 14.89 6.00
N THR A 34 -9.10 14.77 5.44
CA THR A 34 -8.62 13.53 4.81
C THR A 34 -7.66 12.84 5.76
N MET A 35 -7.78 11.53 5.90
CA MET A 35 -6.88 10.71 6.71
C MET A 35 -6.33 9.58 5.85
N ASN A 36 -5.01 9.42 5.84
CA ASN A 36 -4.40 8.21 5.32
C ASN A 36 -4.55 7.09 6.36
N SER A 37 -5.32 6.04 6.05
CA SER A 37 -5.57 4.93 6.99
C SER A 37 -4.41 3.92 7.04
N THR A 38 -3.55 3.89 6.02
CA THR A 38 -2.32 3.08 6.00
C THR A 38 -1.30 3.60 7.02
N ASP A 39 -1.28 4.91 7.29
CA ASP A 39 -0.30 5.53 8.19
C ASP A 39 -0.66 5.30 9.67
N ARG A 40 0.09 4.40 10.32
CA ARG A 40 -0.03 4.10 11.75
C ARG A 40 0.77 5.05 12.65
N SER A 41 1.53 5.99 12.10
CA SER A 41 2.30 6.98 12.89
C SER A 41 1.40 8.05 13.51
N VAL A 42 0.26 8.31 12.87
CA VAL A 42 -0.83 9.07 13.44
C VAL A 42 -1.56 8.12 14.40
N GLY A 43 -1.22 8.18 15.69
CA GLY A 43 -1.81 7.32 16.71
C GLY A 43 -3.35 7.32 16.72
N THR A 44 -3.97 6.52 17.59
CA THR A 44 -5.44 6.43 17.70
C THR A 44 -6.03 7.84 17.83
N ILE A 45 -6.66 8.35 16.76
CA ILE A 45 -7.32 9.67 16.80
C ILE A 45 -8.22 9.71 18.03
N ASP A 46 -8.05 10.77 18.83
CA ASP A 46 -8.71 10.94 20.10
C ASP A 46 -10.22 10.67 19.98
N LEU A 47 -10.77 9.97 20.96
CA LEU A 47 -12.17 9.56 20.97
C LEU A 47 -13.14 10.75 20.86
N ALA A 48 -12.78 11.93 21.37
CA ALA A 48 -13.58 13.14 21.24
C ALA A 48 -13.61 13.67 19.81
N LEU A 49 -12.51 13.56 19.06
CA LEU A 49 -12.50 13.90 17.63
C LEU A 49 -13.34 12.90 16.84
N ARG A 50 -13.21 11.59 17.10
CA ARG A 50 -14.01 10.57 16.41
C ARG A 50 -15.52 10.80 16.51
N ARG A 51 -16.01 11.39 17.61
CA ARG A 51 -17.44 11.72 17.83
C ARG A 51 -17.91 13.00 17.15
N ARG A 52 -16.99 13.85 16.68
CA ARG A 52 -17.30 15.16 16.07
C ARG A 52 -17.28 15.15 14.55
N PHE A 53 -16.78 14.08 13.94
CA PHE A 53 -16.72 13.90 12.50
C PHE A 53 -17.61 12.74 12.05
N HIS A 54 -18.22 12.90 10.88
CA HIS A 54 -18.76 11.78 10.14
C HIS A 54 -17.62 11.12 9.35
N TRP A 55 -17.45 9.81 9.50
CA TRP A 55 -16.37 9.06 8.85
C TRP A 55 -16.90 8.45 7.55
N HIS A 56 -16.31 8.85 6.44
CA HIS A 56 -16.59 8.26 5.13
C HIS A 56 -15.31 7.63 4.60
N GLU A 57 -15.32 6.30 4.47
CA GLU A 57 -14.17 5.55 3.96
C GLU A 57 -14.17 5.56 2.42
N MET A 58 -13.05 5.99 1.83
CA MET A 58 -12.83 5.97 0.39
C MET A 58 -12.04 4.71 0.03
N GLU A 59 -12.73 3.70 -0.48
CA GLU A 59 -12.06 2.46 -0.91
C GLU A 59 -11.29 2.67 -2.23
N PRO A 60 -10.17 1.95 -2.45
CA PRO A 60 -9.56 1.92 -3.76
C PRO A 60 -10.50 1.28 -4.80
N MET A 61 -10.60 1.91 -5.98
CA MET A 61 -11.44 1.42 -7.08
C MET A 61 -11.14 -0.04 -7.42
N ARG A 62 -12.20 -0.82 -7.64
CA ARG A 62 -12.10 -2.17 -8.19
C ARG A 62 -11.80 -2.10 -9.68
N LYS A 63 -11.35 -3.22 -10.25
CA LYS A 63 -10.98 -3.27 -11.68
C LYS A 63 -12.03 -2.67 -12.62
N ASP A 64 -13.32 -2.93 -12.39
CA ASP A 64 -14.38 -2.55 -13.34
C ASP A 64 -14.63 -1.03 -13.26
N ASP A 65 -14.76 -0.48 -12.04
CA ASP A 65 -14.87 0.96 -11.80
C ASP A 65 -13.64 1.73 -12.29
N LEU A 66 -12.44 1.16 -12.11
CA LEU A 66 -11.19 1.77 -12.54
C LEU A 66 -11.10 1.80 -14.08
N LYS A 67 -11.48 0.71 -14.76
CA LYS A 67 -11.51 0.67 -16.23
C LYS A 67 -12.48 1.73 -16.77
N GLU A 68 -13.69 1.80 -16.22
CA GLU A 68 -14.68 2.80 -16.59
C GLU A 68 -14.16 4.23 -16.38
N ALA A 69 -13.59 4.53 -15.21
CA ALA A 69 -13.06 5.84 -14.89
C ALA A 69 -11.88 6.26 -15.79
N LEU A 70 -11.01 5.31 -16.16
CA LEU A 70 -9.89 5.58 -17.08
C LEU A 70 -10.38 5.82 -18.51
N THR A 71 -11.36 5.04 -18.98
CA THR A 71 -12.00 5.28 -20.29
C THR A 71 -12.69 6.65 -20.31
N ALA A 72 -13.40 7.03 -19.25
CA ALA A 72 -14.01 8.36 -19.11
C ALA A 72 -12.95 9.48 -19.04
N ALA A 73 -11.76 9.21 -18.49
CA ALA A 73 -10.62 10.11 -18.49
C ALA A 73 -9.86 10.15 -19.84
N GLY A 74 -10.33 9.42 -20.86
CA GLY A 74 -9.77 9.43 -22.22
C GLY A 74 -8.62 8.45 -22.46
N ARG A 75 -8.42 7.46 -21.57
CA ARG A 75 -7.48 6.35 -21.83
C ARG A 75 -8.14 5.29 -22.71
N ASP A 76 -7.45 4.90 -23.77
CA ASP A 76 -7.85 3.77 -24.61
C ASP A 76 -7.21 2.48 -24.09
N LEU A 77 -8.00 1.69 -23.36
CA LEU A 77 -7.55 0.43 -22.76
C LEU A 77 -7.44 -0.72 -23.77
N GLU A 78 -8.12 -0.60 -24.92
CA GLU A 78 -8.02 -1.60 -26.01
C GLU A 78 -6.71 -1.40 -26.78
N ALA A 79 -6.27 -0.14 -26.92
CA ALA A 79 -4.97 0.18 -27.48
C ALA A 79 -3.78 -0.08 -26.53
N ASP A 80 -4.03 -0.22 -25.23
CA ASP A 80 -3.02 -0.47 -24.19
C ASP A 80 -3.29 -1.77 -23.40
N PRO A 81 -2.95 -2.95 -23.98
CA PRO A 81 -3.17 -4.24 -23.33
C PRO A 81 -2.33 -4.42 -22.05
N GLU A 82 -1.18 -3.75 -21.94
CA GLU A 82 -0.34 -3.80 -20.75
C GLU A 82 -1.02 -3.12 -19.56
N LEU A 83 -1.64 -1.96 -19.79
CA LEU A 83 -2.43 -1.27 -18.77
C LEU A 83 -3.63 -2.11 -18.31
N SER A 84 -4.33 -2.78 -19.22
CA SER A 84 -5.43 -3.69 -18.87
C SER A 84 -4.96 -4.85 -17.98
N LEU A 85 -3.81 -5.47 -18.32
CA LEU A 85 -3.19 -6.52 -17.50
C LEU A 85 -2.75 -6.00 -16.12
N LEU A 86 -2.24 -4.77 -16.06
CA LEU A 86 -1.86 -4.13 -14.81
C LEU A 86 -3.06 -3.93 -13.88
N ILE A 87 -4.18 -3.46 -14.41
CA ILE A 87 -5.42 -3.27 -13.64
C ILE A 87 -5.89 -4.60 -13.04
N ASP A 88 -5.85 -5.68 -13.81
CA ASP A 88 -6.23 -7.01 -13.33
C ASP A 88 -5.24 -7.55 -12.27
N ALA A 89 -3.95 -7.24 -12.39
CA ALA A 89 -2.94 -7.57 -11.38
C ALA A 89 -3.14 -6.76 -10.08
N TYR A 90 -3.40 -5.46 -10.21
CA TYR A 90 -3.71 -4.55 -9.12
C TYR A 90 -4.92 -5.00 -8.30
N ASP A 91 -6.02 -5.38 -8.97
CA ASP A 91 -7.26 -5.84 -8.31
C ASP A 91 -7.05 -7.15 -7.55
N ARG A 92 -6.31 -8.10 -8.13
CA ARG A 92 -5.93 -9.35 -7.47
C ARG A 92 -5.06 -9.11 -6.24
N LEU A 93 -4.05 -8.25 -6.35
CA LEU A 93 -3.18 -7.90 -5.24
C LEU A 93 -3.97 -7.24 -4.10
N ASN A 94 -4.82 -6.26 -4.42
CA ASN A 94 -5.65 -5.58 -3.42
C ASN A 94 -6.66 -6.50 -2.74
N THR A 95 -7.18 -7.49 -3.47
CA THR A 95 -8.06 -8.52 -2.89
C THR A 95 -7.29 -9.37 -1.88
N SER A 96 -6.07 -9.79 -2.21
CA SER A 96 -5.21 -10.55 -1.28
C SER A 96 -4.80 -9.71 -0.07
N LEU A 97 -4.37 -8.46 -0.27
CA LEU A 97 -3.99 -7.55 0.84
C LEU A 97 -5.16 -7.33 1.80
N LYS A 98 -6.37 -7.11 1.28
CA LYS A 98 -7.59 -6.96 2.10
C LYS A 98 -7.85 -8.20 2.96
N ASN A 99 -7.72 -9.39 2.38
CA ASN A 99 -8.06 -10.66 3.04
C ASN A 99 -7.00 -11.12 4.05
N GLU A 100 -5.72 -10.88 3.76
CA GLU A 100 -4.60 -11.45 4.52
C GLU A 100 -3.99 -10.47 5.52
N VAL A 101 -4.04 -9.17 5.22
CA VAL A 101 -3.40 -8.12 6.03
C VAL A 101 -4.45 -7.20 6.64
N GLY A 102 -5.42 -6.77 5.82
CA GLY A 102 -6.54 -5.92 6.23
C GLY A 102 -6.86 -4.83 5.20
N PRO A 103 -8.01 -4.15 5.35
CA PRO A 103 -8.49 -3.15 4.38
C PRO A 103 -7.54 -1.97 4.19
N ASP A 104 -6.82 -1.55 5.23
CA ASP A 104 -5.88 -0.42 5.22
C ASP A 104 -4.54 -0.72 4.53
N ALA A 105 -4.29 -1.99 4.20
CA ALA A 105 -3.09 -2.42 3.48
C ALA A 105 -3.26 -2.37 1.96
N ARG A 106 -4.44 -2.01 1.45
CA ARG A 106 -4.69 -1.91 0.00
C ARG A 106 -3.93 -0.74 -0.63
N LEU A 107 -3.51 -0.93 -1.87
CA LEU A 107 -2.84 0.08 -2.70
C LEU A 107 -3.85 1.03 -3.35
N GLY A 108 -3.43 2.29 -3.52
CA GLY A 108 -4.25 3.34 -4.13
C GLY A 108 -4.25 3.27 -5.66
N HIS A 109 -5.28 3.81 -6.30
CA HIS A 109 -5.43 3.83 -7.76
C HIS A 109 -4.99 5.16 -8.40
N ALA A 110 -4.48 6.12 -7.62
CA ALA A 110 -4.12 7.46 -8.12
C ALA A 110 -3.10 7.43 -9.26
N TYR A 111 -2.15 6.48 -9.22
CA TYR A 111 -1.09 6.33 -10.23
C TYR A 111 -1.63 6.07 -11.64
N PHE A 112 -2.81 5.43 -11.77
CA PHE A 112 -3.42 5.14 -13.07
C PHE A 112 -3.92 6.41 -13.79
N PHE A 113 -4.17 7.49 -13.06
CA PHE A 113 -4.69 8.74 -13.62
C PHE A 113 -3.61 9.70 -14.10
N GLU A 114 -2.33 9.37 -13.96
CA GLU A 114 -1.24 10.18 -14.50
C GLU A 114 -1.28 10.13 -16.05
N PRO A 115 -1.56 11.24 -16.77
CA PRO A 115 -1.87 11.21 -18.21
C PRO A 115 -0.76 10.63 -19.10
N LYS A 116 0.50 10.76 -18.67
CA LYS A 116 1.68 10.37 -19.47
C LYS A 116 2.33 9.07 -18.98
N ALA A 117 1.86 8.49 -17.89
CA ALA A 117 2.47 7.29 -17.34
C ALA A 117 2.11 6.05 -18.15
N SER A 118 3.15 5.33 -18.56
CA SER A 118 3.07 4.01 -19.16
C SER A 118 2.76 2.94 -18.10
N ALA A 119 2.24 1.77 -18.52
CA ALA A 119 1.96 0.67 -17.60
C ALA A 119 3.18 0.24 -16.75
N PRO A 120 4.42 0.16 -17.28
CA PRO A 120 5.60 -0.11 -16.46
C PRO A 120 5.89 0.95 -15.37
N GLU A 121 5.67 2.23 -15.67
CA GLU A 121 5.87 3.32 -14.70
C GLU A 121 4.83 3.27 -13.58
N ILE A 122 3.57 3.00 -13.93
CA ILE A 122 2.49 2.80 -12.95
C ILE A 122 2.80 1.57 -12.08
N ALA A 123 3.26 0.48 -12.68
CA ALA A 123 3.64 -0.74 -11.98
C ALA A 123 4.79 -0.50 -10.97
N ASP A 124 5.81 0.27 -11.35
CA ASP A 124 6.90 0.65 -10.46
C ASP A 124 6.42 1.46 -9.24
N ALA A 125 5.52 2.43 -9.49
CA ALA A 125 4.92 3.22 -8.43
C ALA A 125 4.08 2.36 -7.46
N LEU A 126 3.31 1.40 -7.98
CA LEU A 126 2.54 0.46 -7.18
C LEU A 126 3.44 -0.45 -6.34
N LEU A 127 4.56 -0.95 -6.89
CA LEU A 127 5.51 -1.75 -6.11
C LEU A 127 6.21 -0.90 -5.04
N THR A 128 6.49 0.38 -5.32
CA THR A 128 7.02 1.31 -4.32
C THR A 128 6.06 1.45 -3.16
N GLN A 129 4.78 1.71 -3.44
CA GLN A 129 3.73 1.79 -2.42
C GLN A 129 3.61 0.47 -1.65
N LEU A 130 3.68 -0.68 -2.34
CA LEU A 130 3.64 -1.98 -1.70
C LEU A 130 4.79 -2.19 -0.71
N ALA A 131 5.99 -1.72 -1.02
CA ALA A 131 7.13 -1.82 -0.11
C ALA A 131 6.88 -1.00 1.17
N GLU A 132 6.31 0.20 1.06
CA GLU A 132 5.94 1.04 2.21
C GLU A 132 4.84 0.39 3.08
N VAL A 133 3.80 -0.15 2.43
CA VAL A 133 2.74 -0.90 3.11
C VAL A 133 3.32 -2.12 3.81
N ALA A 134 4.18 -2.89 3.13
CA ALA A 134 4.82 -4.06 3.70
C ALA A 134 5.64 -3.72 4.94
N ALA A 135 6.34 -2.58 4.94
CA ALA A 135 7.08 -2.10 6.10
C ALA A 135 6.11 -1.75 7.25
N THR A 136 5.05 -1.02 6.93
CA THR A 136 4.09 -0.49 7.91
C THR A 136 3.29 -1.60 8.60
N PHE A 137 2.90 -2.62 7.86
CA PHE A 137 2.12 -3.75 8.38
C PHE A 137 3.00 -4.92 8.83
N ASN A 138 4.33 -4.79 8.76
CA ASN A 138 5.28 -5.86 9.07
C ASN A 138 4.93 -7.16 8.32
N ILE A 139 4.57 -7.02 7.04
CA ILE A 139 4.43 -8.16 6.14
C ILE A 139 5.82 -8.80 6.10
N LYS A 140 5.92 -10.12 6.32
CA LYS A 140 7.20 -10.85 6.31
C LYS A 140 7.36 -11.73 5.07
N GLU A 141 6.36 -11.70 4.21
CA GLU A 141 6.28 -12.51 3.02
C GLU A 141 7.22 -11.96 1.96
N THR A 142 8.09 -12.84 1.48
CA THR A 142 8.95 -12.62 0.34
C THR A 142 8.72 -13.77 -0.63
N PRO A 143 9.18 -13.66 -1.88
CA PRO A 143 9.26 -14.81 -2.78
C PRO A 143 9.90 -16.06 -2.18
N HIS A 144 10.78 -15.89 -1.18
CA HIS A 144 11.49 -16.97 -0.49
C HIS A 144 10.75 -17.54 0.72
N THR A 145 9.85 -16.78 1.35
CA THR A 145 9.12 -17.20 2.56
C THR A 145 7.67 -17.57 2.28
N ASN A 146 7.08 -17.03 1.21
CA ASN A 146 5.78 -17.44 0.70
C ASN A 146 5.87 -17.63 -0.83
N PRO A 147 5.79 -18.86 -1.35
CA PRO A 147 5.85 -19.13 -2.78
C PRO A 147 4.64 -18.61 -3.57
N ASP A 148 3.54 -18.25 -2.90
CA ASP A 148 2.37 -17.63 -3.54
C ASP A 148 2.45 -16.10 -3.58
N PHE A 149 3.29 -15.47 -2.76
CA PHE A 149 3.50 -14.02 -2.79
C PHE A 149 3.96 -13.52 -4.17
N PRO A 150 4.90 -14.18 -4.87
CA PRO A 150 5.26 -13.82 -6.24
C PRO A 150 4.10 -13.91 -7.23
N ARG A 151 3.20 -14.89 -7.07
CA ARG A 151 2.04 -15.03 -7.96
C ARG A 151 1.09 -13.84 -7.83
N LYS A 152 0.96 -13.27 -6.63
CA LYS A 152 0.14 -12.07 -6.37
C LYS A 152 0.73 -10.83 -7.05
N LEU A 153 2.05 -10.78 -7.21
CA LEU A 153 2.77 -9.67 -7.83
C LEU A 153 3.10 -9.87 -9.30
N ALA A 154 2.93 -11.08 -9.84
CA ALA A 154 3.43 -11.48 -11.15
C ALA A 154 3.13 -10.46 -12.26
N GLY A 155 1.88 -10.01 -12.39
CA GLY A 155 1.51 -9.04 -13.43
C GLY A 155 2.12 -7.64 -13.22
N ILE A 156 2.31 -7.20 -11.98
CA ILE A 156 2.92 -5.90 -11.67
C ILE A 156 4.45 -5.98 -11.87
N SER A 157 5.08 -7.01 -11.31
CA SER A 157 6.51 -7.25 -11.40
C SER A 157 6.99 -7.54 -12.82
N ASP A 158 6.18 -8.23 -13.63
CA ASP A 158 6.52 -8.55 -15.02
C ASP A 158 6.56 -7.29 -15.90
N LEU A 159 5.70 -6.30 -15.63
CA LEU A 159 5.64 -5.05 -16.42
C LEU A 159 6.81 -4.11 -16.16
N CYS A 160 7.26 -3.99 -14.91
CA CYS A 160 8.39 -3.12 -14.55
C CYS A 160 9.72 -3.85 -14.43
N GLY A 161 9.73 -5.18 -14.48
CA GLY A 161 10.93 -6.01 -14.28
C GLY A 161 11.50 -5.96 -12.86
N ARG A 162 10.74 -5.46 -11.87
CA ARG A 162 11.16 -5.29 -10.47
C ARG A 162 10.23 -6.04 -9.53
N TYR A 163 10.66 -6.26 -8.30
CA TYR A 163 9.84 -6.90 -7.27
C TYR A 163 10.24 -6.38 -5.88
N VAL A 164 9.38 -6.61 -4.88
CA VAL A 164 9.70 -6.28 -3.49
C VAL A 164 10.55 -7.40 -2.89
N GLU A 165 11.74 -7.05 -2.40
CA GLU A 165 12.62 -7.92 -1.65
C GLU A 165 12.84 -7.39 -0.24
N TYR A 166 13.33 -8.23 0.66
CA TYR A 166 13.61 -7.82 2.03
C TYR A 166 15.09 -7.91 2.31
N VAL A 167 15.72 -6.76 2.48
CA VAL A 167 17.16 -6.63 2.72
C VAL A 167 17.41 -6.52 4.23
N GLY A 168 18.52 -7.11 4.70
CA GLY A 168 18.94 -7.11 6.11
C GLY A 168 18.63 -8.41 6.86
N HIS A 169 18.97 -8.44 8.15
CA HIS A 169 18.83 -9.62 9.02
C HIS A 169 18.02 -9.31 10.29
N GLY A 170 17.29 -10.31 10.79
CA GLY A 170 16.56 -10.23 12.05
C GLY A 170 15.52 -9.10 12.09
N LEU A 171 15.53 -8.31 13.16
CA LEU A 171 14.60 -7.20 13.40
C LEU A 171 14.85 -5.97 12.50
N GLY A 172 16.00 -5.90 11.82
CA GLY A 172 16.36 -4.78 10.92
C GLY A 172 15.97 -5.00 9.46
N ARG A 173 15.21 -6.07 9.16
CA ARG A 173 14.83 -6.42 7.80
C ARG A 173 13.85 -5.40 7.23
N ARG A 174 14.15 -4.82 6.06
CA ARG A 174 13.29 -3.80 5.42
C ARG A 174 12.87 -4.24 4.02
N PRO A 175 11.57 -4.11 3.67
CA PRO A 175 11.15 -4.28 2.30
C PRO A 175 11.68 -3.13 1.45
N THR A 176 12.28 -3.47 0.32
CA THR A 176 12.84 -2.55 -0.65
C THR A 176 12.58 -3.07 -2.06
N LEU A 177 12.54 -2.18 -3.04
CA LEU A 177 12.50 -2.61 -4.42
C LEU A 177 13.85 -3.16 -4.84
N ALA A 178 13.82 -4.34 -5.48
CA ALA A 178 15.00 -4.93 -6.07
C ALA A 178 15.62 -3.97 -7.10
N ALA A 179 16.95 -3.95 -7.13
CA ALA A 179 17.71 -3.15 -8.10
C ALA A 179 17.49 -3.69 -9.54
N PRO A 180 17.52 -2.83 -10.56
CA PRO A 180 17.43 -3.28 -11.95
C PRO A 180 18.50 -4.34 -12.26
N GLY A 181 18.10 -5.49 -12.83
CA GLY A 181 19.02 -6.55 -13.24
C GLY A 181 19.43 -7.57 -12.18
N THR A 182 18.88 -7.51 -10.96
CA THR A 182 18.95 -8.63 -10.00
C THR A 182 18.02 -9.77 -10.45
N ARG A 183 18.19 -10.99 -9.87
CA ARG A 183 17.43 -12.20 -10.25
C ARG A 183 15.95 -11.92 -10.45
N SER A 184 15.37 -12.43 -11.54
CA SER A 184 13.94 -12.25 -11.81
C SER A 184 13.13 -12.93 -10.72
N TRP A 185 11.95 -12.42 -10.37
CA TRP A 185 11.06 -13.12 -9.45
C TRP A 185 10.77 -14.56 -9.92
N ARG A 186 10.78 -14.78 -11.24
CA ARG A 186 10.60 -16.08 -11.90
C ARG A 186 11.68 -17.09 -11.51
N ASP A 187 12.86 -16.65 -11.09
CA ASP A 187 13.93 -17.53 -10.62
C ASP A 187 13.60 -18.17 -9.27
N TYR A 188 12.66 -17.60 -8.50
CA TYR A 188 12.20 -18.14 -7.22
C TYR A 188 11.04 -19.11 -7.34
N THR A 189 10.28 -19.06 -8.44
CA THR A 189 9.15 -19.97 -8.68
C THR A 189 9.47 -21.14 -9.59
N ARG A 190 10.73 -21.26 -10.07
CA ARG A 190 11.18 -22.52 -10.68
C ARG A 190 11.19 -23.59 -9.58
N PRO A 191 10.55 -24.76 -9.80
CA PRO A 191 10.63 -25.85 -8.83
C PRO A 191 12.11 -26.16 -8.59
N HIS A 192 12.53 -26.11 -7.34
CA HIS A 192 13.91 -26.40 -6.97
C HIS A 192 14.30 -27.80 -7.49
N LYS A 193 15.45 -27.88 -8.17
CA LYS A 193 16.02 -29.12 -8.74
C LYS A 193 16.26 -30.27 -7.73
N TRP A 194 16.01 -30.08 -6.43
CA TRP A 194 16.07 -31.16 -5.44
C TRP A 194 14.83 -32.06 -5.43
N ALA A 195 13.70 -31.64 -6.02
CA ALA A 195 12.48 -32.44 -6.07
C ALA A 195 12.57 -33.70 -6.96
N ASN A 196 13.54 -33.75 -7.90
CA ASN A 196 13.73 -34.91 -8.78
C ASN A 196 14.72 -35.95 -8.26
N THR A 197 15.41 -35.71 -7.14
CA THR A 197 16.36 -36.68 -6.57
C THR A 197 15.68 -37.66 -5.59
N ALA A 198 14.41 -37.46 -5.25
CA ALA A 198 13.64 -38.35 -4.38
C ALA A 198 12.80 -39.40 -5.13
N ILE A 199 12.71 -39.34 -6.47
CA ILE A 199 11.91 -40.27 -7.28
C ILE A 199 12.78 -41.26 -8.10
N SER A 200 14.11 -41.12 -8.13
CA SER A 200 15.00 -42.09 -8.80
C SER A 200 15.55 -43.20 -7.90
N ARG A 201 14.94 -43.47 -6.72
CA ARG A 201 15.32 -44.58 -5.82
C ARG A 201 14.20 -45.57 -5.52
N ARG A 202 13.16 -45.61 -6.36
CA ARG A 202 12.20 -46.72 -6.40
C ARG A 202 11.88 -47.06 -7.84
N GLU A 203 12.80 -47.77 -8.48
CA GLU A 203 12.51 -48.69 -9.58
C GLU A 203 13.77 -49.52 -9.86
N SER A 204 13.80 -50.73 -9.31
CA SER A 204 14.57 -51.84 -9.85
C SER A 204 13.60 -53.02 -9.88
N PRO A 205 13.05 -53.38 -11.05
CA PRO A 205 12.34 -54.63 -11.21
C PRO A 205 13.33 -55.79 -11.39
N ASP A 206 12.88 -56.97 -10.97
CA ASP A 206 13.51 -58.27 -11.03
C ASP A 206 14.29 -58.56 -12.33
N ASN A 207 15.40 -59.29 -12.20
CA ASN A 207 15.79 -60.26 -13.21
C ASN A 207 16.44 -61.49 -12.55
N ALA A 208 15.73 -62.62 -12.61
CA ALA A 208 16.25 -63.97 -12.37
C ALA A 208 17.26 -64.35 -13.47
N PRO A 209 18.04 -65.45 -13.35
CA PRO A 209 17.50 -66.76 -13.79
C PRO A 209 18.13 -68.01 -13.12
N GLY A 210 17.50 -69.18 -13.37
CA GLY A 210 18.18 -70.48 -13.50
C GLY A 210 18.39 -71.29 -12.23
#